data_AF-A0A7L1AYM5-F1
#
_entry.id   AF-A0A7L1AYM5-F1
#
_cell.length_a   1.000
_cell.length_b   1.000
_cell.length_c   1.000
_cell.angle_alpha   90.00
_cell.angle_beta   90.00
_cell.angle_gamma   90.00
#
_symmetry.space_group_name_H-M   'P 1'
#
loop_
_entity.id
_entity.type
_entity.pdbx_description
1 polymer ?
#
loop_
_entity_poly.entity_id
_entity_poly.type
_entity_poly.pdbx_seq_one_letter_code
_entity_poly.pdbx_strand_id
1 'polypeptide(L)' 'PMAAWSREAVLTLYRALLRRGRGLRYTDRDFYLASIRREFRRNQGLQRLEDKERQLAKGQAFL' A
#
# COMPACT_ATOMS: atom_id res chain seq x y z
N PRO A 1 10.94 -7.03 13.39
CA PRO A 1 9.74 -6.45 14.03
C PRO A 1 8.61 -6.26 12.99
N MET A 2 7.48 -6.97 13.14
CA MET A 2 6.31 -6.69 12.31
C MET A 2 5.90 -5.23 12.51
N ALA A 3 5.65 -4.51 11.42
CA ALA A 3 5.19 -3.13 11.54
C ALA A 3 3.80 -3.13 12.17
N ALA A 4 3.71 -2.50 13.36
CA ALA A 4 2.45 -2.36 14.06
C ALA A 4 1.43 -1.65 13.16
N TRP A 5 0.27 -2.26 12.97
CA TRP A 5 -0.77 -1.67 12.15
C TRP A 5 -1.30 -0.39 12.80
N SER A 6 -1.33 0.70 12.04
CA SER A 6 -2.01 1.93 12.43
C SER A 6 -2.60 2.62 11.20
N ARG A 7 -3.66 3.41 11.39
CA ARG A 7 -4.27 4.19 10.29
C ARG A 7 -3.25 5.14 9.66
N GLU A 8 -2.38 5.74 10.46
CA GLU A 8 -1.33 6.64 9.99
C GLU A 8 -0.28 5.90 9.16
N ALA A 9 0.15 4.71 9.59
CA ALA A 9 1.09 3.89 8.84
C ALA A 9 0.55 3.51 7.46
N VAL A 10 -0.73 3.11 7.38
CA VAL A 10 -1.42 2.79 6.12
C VAL A 10 -1.47 4.01 5.19
N LEU A 11 -1.87 5.18 5.70
CA LEU A 11 -1.97 6.41 4.90
C LEU A 11 -0.59 6.91 4.44
N THR A 12 0.43 6.75 5.29
CA THR A 12 1.82 7.11 4.98
C THR A 12 2.35 6.24 3.87
N LEU A 13 2.17 4.92 3.97
CA LEU A 13 2.53 3.96 2.93
C LEU A 13 1.81 4.26 1.61
N TYR A 14 0.50 4.49 1.65
CA TYR A 14 -0.28 4.83 0.47
C TYR A 14 0.28 6.07 -0.24
N ARG A 15 0.55 7.15 0.50
CA ARG A 15 1.16 8.38 -0.06
C ARG A 15 2.56 8.12 -0.63
N ALA A 16 3.38 7.30 0.04
CA ALA A 16 4.72 6.97 -0.40
C ALA A 16 4.71 6.21 -1.75
N LEU A 17 3.82 5.23 -1.90
CA LEU A 17 3.64 4.49 -3.16
C LEU A 17 3.18 5.41 -4.29
N LEU A 18 2.22 6.30 -4.05
CA LEU A 18 1.80 7.28 -5.06
C LEU A 18 2.94 8.23 -5.47
N ARG A 19 3.78 8.65 -4.52
CA ARG A 19 4.96 9.49 -4.80
C ARG A 19 5.98 8.72 -5.64
N ARG A 20 6.28 7.45 -5.30
CA ARG A 20 7.17 6.59 -6.08
C ARG A 20 6.65 6.41 -7.52
N GLY A 21 5.33 6.30 -7.68
CA GLY A 21 4.67 6.26 -8.98
C GLY A 21 5.00 7.43 -9.92
N ARG A 22 5.28 8.63 -9.37
CA ARG A 22 5.66 9.81 -10.17
C ARG A 22 7.04 9.66 -10.82
N GLY A 23 7.93 8.88 -10.21
CA GLY A 23 9.27 8.61 -10.71
C GLY A 23 9.35 7.42 -11.68
N LEU A 24 8.24 6.72 -11.96
CA LEU A 24 8.25 5.59 -12.89
C LEU A 24 8.55 6.09 -14.31
N ARG A 25 9.57 5.47 -14.94
CA ARG A 25 10.03 5.81 -16.29
C ARG A 25 9.62 4.79 -17.35
N TYR A 26 9.58 3.51 -16.98
CA TYR A 26 9.44 2.41 -17.94
C TYR A 26 8.09 1.68 -17.85
N THR A 27 7.23 2.04 -16.91
CA THR A 27 5.92 1.42 -16.72
C THR A 27 4.80 2.44 -16.90
N ASP A 28 3.64 1.96 -17.31
CA ASP A 28 2.42 2.76 -17.36
C ASP A 28 2.05 3.24 -15.94
N ARG A 29 2.08 4.56 -15.77
CA ARG A 29 1.81 5.22 -14.49
C ARG A 29 0.35 5.09 -14.09
N ASP A 30 -0.57 5.18 -15.04
CA ASP A 30 -2.00 5.11 -14.76
C ASP A 30 -2.38 3.70 -14.33
N PHE A 31 -1.82 2.68 -14.98
CA PHE A 31 -1.98 1.30 -14.55
C PHE A 31 -1.41 1.04 -13.16
N TYR A 32 -0.21 1.57 -12.86
CA TYR A 32 0.38 1.48 -11.53
C TYR A 32 -0.53 2.11 -10.47
N LEU A 33 -0.97 3.35 -10.68
CA LEU A 33 -1.83 4.07 -9.73
C LEU A 33 -3.19 3.37 -9.55
N ALA A 34 -3.79 2.87 -10.63
CA ALA A 34 -5.02 2.10 -10.59
C ALA A 34 -4.85 0.79 -9.78
N SER A 35 -3.72 0.11 -9.95
CA SER A 35 -3.39 -1.12 -9.23
C SER A 35 -3.22 -0.88 -7.73
N ILE A 36 -2.48 0.17 -7.34
CA ILE A 36 -2.35 0.56 -5.93
C ILE A 36 -3.72 0.89 -5.32
N ARG A 37 -4.54 1.71 -5.98
CA ARG A 37 -5.88 2.04 -5.51
C ARG A 37 -6.77 0.80 -5.35
N ARG A 38 -6.72 -0.13 -6.30
CA ARG A 38 -7.49 -1.38 -6.27
C ARG A 38 -7.08 -2.26 -5.10
N GLU A 39 -5.78 -2.41 -4.84
CA GLU A 39 -5.28 -3.21 -3.72
C GLU A 39 -5.74 -2.65 -2.37
N PHE A 40 -5.57 -1.34 -2.15
CA PHE A 40 -6.01 -0.70 -0.90
C PHE A 40 -7.54 -0.80 -0.74
N ARG A 41 -8.32 -0.63 -1.80
CA ARG A 41 -9.79 -0.75 -1.75
C ARG A 41 -10.24 -2.17 -1.40
N ARG A 42 -9.61 -3.20 -1.98
CA ARG A 42 -9.91 -4.61 -1.65
C ARG A 42 -9.63 -4.92 -0.18
N ASN A 43 -8.56 -4.34 0.37
CA ASN A 43 -8.12 -4.62 1.73
C ASN A 43 -8.78 -3.73 2.81
N GLN A 44 -9.61 -2.75 2.44
CA GLN A 44 -10.32 -1.87 3.40
C GLN A 44 -11.27 -2.64 4.32
N GLY A 45 -11.83 -3.76 3.85
CA GLY A 45 -12.77 -4.60 4.61
C GLY A 45 -12.12 -5.61 5.54
N LEU A 46 -10.78 -5.67 5.63
CA LEU A 46 -10.09 -6.60 6.52
C LEU A 46 -10.47 -6.31 7.97
N GLN A 47 -10.90 -7.35 8.69
CA GLN A 47 -11.29 -7.21 10.10
C GLN A 47 -10.21 -7.70 11.06
N ARG A 48 -9.55 -8.82 10.73
CA ARG A 48 -8.51 -9.41 11.58
C ARG A 48 -7.25 -8.54 11.58
N LEU A 49 -6.72 -8.29 12.78
CA LEU A 49 -5.50 -7.49 12.95
C LEU A 49 -4.31 -8.12 12.23
N GLU A 50 -4.16 -9.45 12.32
CA GLU A 50 -3.09 -10.20 11.65
C GLU A 50 -3.09 -9.99 10.13
N ASP A 51 -4.27 -10.01 9.49
CA ASP A 51 -4.39 -9.78 8.04
C ASP A 51 -4.00 -8.34 7.68
N LYS A 52 -4.39 -7.37 8.51
CA LYS A 52 -4.02 -5.97 8.35
C LYS A 52 -2.52 -5.75 8.47
N GLU A 53 -1.88 -6.37 9.46
CA GLU A 53 -0.43 -6.30 9.68
C GLU A 53 0.34 -6.97 8.54
N ARG A 54 -0.11 -8.15 8.08
CA ARG A 54 0.48 -8.84 6.93
C ARG A 54 0.42 -8.00 5.66
N GLN A 55 -0.73 -7.37 5.38
CA GLN A 55 -0.87 -6.50 4.20
C GLN A 55 -0.04 -5.22 4.32
N LEU A 56 0.04 -4.64 5.51
CA LEU A 56 0.91 -3.48 5.75
C LEU A 56 2.39 -3.84 5.52
N ALA A 57 2.85 -4.96 6.09
CA ALA A 57 4.21 -5.45 5.92
C ALA A 57 4.53 -5.78 4.45
N LYS A 58 3.60 -6.42 3.73
CA LYS A 58 3.70 -6.66 2.27
C LYS A 58 3.89 -5.35 1.52
N GLY A 59 3.06 -4.34 1.81
CA GLY A 59 3.14 -3.06 1.12
C GLY A 59 4.42 -2.28 1.45
N GLN A 60 4.92 -2.35 2.69
CA GLN A 60 6.21 -1.78 3.08
C GLN A 60 7.39 -2.47 2.39
N ALA A 61 7.36 -3.79 2.24
CA ALA A 61 8.39 -4.53 1.52
C ALA A 61 8.38 -4.24 0.00
N PHE A 62 7.23 -3.82 -0.54
CA PHE A 62 7.10 -3.41 -1.93
C PHE A 62 7.55 -1.96 -2.19
N LEU A 63 7.47 -1.09 -1.18
CA LEU A 63 7.83 0.32 -1.27
C LEU A 63 9.32 0.52 -1.51
#